data_AF-A0A7C1ITK1-F1
#
_entry.id   AF-A0A7C1ITK1-F1
#
_cell.length_a   1.000
_cell.length_b   1.000
_cell.length_c   1.000
_cell.angle_alpha   90.00
_cell.angle_beta   90.00
_cell.angle_gamma   90.00
#
_symmetry.space_group_name_H-M   'P 1'
#
loop_
_entity.id
_entity.type
_entity.pdbx_description
1 polymer ?
#
loop_
_entity_poly.entity_id
_entity_poly.type
_entity_poly.pdbx_seq_one_letter_code
_entity_poly.pdbx_strand_id
1 'polypeptide(L)' 'MCDTCGCGEKSFEAKVSEVIDSIRPMLQNDGGDIELVGVDADKTVKVRLQGACRGCP' A
#
# COMPACT_ATOMS: atom_id res chain seq x y z
N MET A 1 20.21 -27.14 4.81
CA MET A 1 19.19 -26.19 5.31
C MET A 1 18.76 -25.34 4.13
N CYS A 2 17.56 -25.61 3.63
CA CYS A 2 16.97 -24.98 2.46
C CYS A 2 15.63 -24.42 2.96
N ASP A 3 15.71 -23.39 3.80
CA ASP A 3 14.57 -22.90 4.60
C ASP A 3 14.17 -21.46 4.22
N THR A 4 14.57 -20.99 3.04
CA THR A 4 14.32 -19.59 2.62
C THR A 4 13.71 -19.46 1.22
N CYS A 5 13.26 -20.56 0.62
CA CYS A 5 12.52 -20.45 -0.65
C CYS A 5 11.04 -20.14 -0.37
N GLY A 6 10.76 -18.90 0.02
CA GLY A 6 9.42 -18.34 0.13
C GLY A 6 8.83 -18.00 -1.24
N CYS A 7 8.75 -18.99 -2.14
CA CYS A 7 7.96 -18.88 -3.36
C CYS A 7 6.47 -19.04 -3.01
N GLY A 8 5.88 -17.98 -2.47
CA GLY A 8 4.43 -17.84 -2.39
C GLY A 8 3.97 -16.97 -3.54
N GLU A 9 3.03 -17.45 -4.35
CA GLU A 9 2.26 -16.62 -5.28
C GLU A 9 1.49 -15.56 -4.46
N LYS A 10 2.15 -14.47 -4.06
CA LYS A 10 1.48 -13.38 -3.35
C LYS A 10 0.45 -12.79 -4.32
N SER A 11 -0.83 -12.92 -3.98
CA SER A 11 -1.94 -12.28 -4.68
C SER A 11 -1.62 -10.81 -4.92
N PHE A 12 -2.10 -10.24 -6.03
CA PHE A 12 -1.78 -8.87 -6.42
C PHE A 12 -2.08 -7.86 -5.30
N GLU A 13 -3.15 -8.06 -4.53
CA GLU A 13 -3.50 -7.28 -3.35
C GLU A 13 -2.45 -7.33 -2.25
N ALA A 14 -1.84 -8.50 -2.00
CA ALA A 14 -0.78 -8.64 -1.01
C ALA A 14 0.49 -7.88 -1.43
N LYS A 15 0.83 -7.89 -2.73
CA LYS A 15 1.93 -7.07 -3.27
C LYS A 15 1.64 -5.58 -3.12
N VAL A 16 0.41 -5.18 -3.42
CA VAL A 16 -0.03 -3.78 -3.27
C VAL A 16 0.03 -3.35 -1.81
N SER A 17 -0.45 -4.17 -0.87
CA SER A 17 -0.38 -3.87 0.57
C SER A 17 1.06 -3.69 1.05
N GLU A 18 1.97 -4.56 0.63
CA GLU A 18 3.38 -4.51 1.04
C GLU A 18 4.08 -3.22 0.54
N VAL A 19 3.74 -2.79 -0.68
CA VAL A 19 4.21 -1.50 -1.22
C VAL A 19 3.58 -0.33 -0.46
N ILE A 20 2.28 -0.39 -0.16
CA ILE A 20 1.56 0.63 0.61
C ILE A 20 2.18 0.77 2.01
N ASP A 21 2.50 -0.33 2.69
CA ASP A 21 3.15 -0.32 4.00
C ASP A 21 4.56 0.29 3.94
N SER A 22 5.28 0.10 2.83
CA SER A 22 6.60 0.69 2.63
C SER A 22 6.56 2.22 2.46
N ILE A 23 5.49 2.76 1.89
CA ILE A 23 5.31 4.21 1.69
C ILE A 23 4.56 4.90 2.85
N ARG A 24 3.83 4.15 3.66
CA ARG A 24 3.09 4.63 4.84
C ARG A 24 3.92 5.52 5.78
N PRO A 25 5.18 5.19 6.16
CA PRO A 25 5.97 6.06 7.05
C PRO A 25 6.29 7.41 6.43
N MET A 26 6.46 7.50 5.11
CA MET A 26 6.65 8.79 4.43
C MET A 26 5.36 9.61 4.51
N LEU A 27 4.23 9.02 4.16
CA LEU A 27 2.92 9.68 4.21
C LEU A 27 2.54 10.12 5.63
N GLN A 28 2.88 9.32 6.64
CA GLN A 28 2.66 9.66 8.06
C GLN A 28 3.57 10.80 8.54
N ASN A 29 4.82 10.86 8.04
CA ASN A 29 5.70 11.99 8.30
C ASN A 29 5.19 13.30 7.68
N ASP A 30 4.51 13.20 6.53
CA ASP A 30 3.79 14.30 5.90
C ASP A 30 2.40 14.60 6.53
N GLY A 31 2.02 13.90 7.62
CA GLY A 31 0.74 14.11 8.31
C GLY A 31 -0.48 13.51 7.61
N GLY A 32 -0.26 12.53 6.75
CA GLY A 32 -1.29 11.74 6.09
C GLY A 32 -1.13 10.23 6.30
N ASP A 33 -1.97 9.47 5.63
CA ASP A 33 -2.10 8.03 5.73
C ASP A 33 -2.81 7.56 4.45
N ILE A 34 -2.73 6.26 4.17
CA ILE A 34 -3.24 5.66 2.94
C ILE A 34 -3.93 4.35 3.28
N GLU A 35 -5.16 4.22 2.79
CA GLU A 35 -5.98 3.04 2.95
C GLU A 35 -6.30 2.43 1.59
N LEU A 36 -6.09 1.13 1.45
CA LEU A 36 -6.47 0.38 0.26
C LEU A 36 -7.98 0.12 0.29
N VAL A 37 -8.72 0.71 -0.65
CA VAL A 37 -10.18 0.56 -0.76
C VAL A 37 -10.55 -0.70 -1.55
N GLY A 38 -9.70 -1.08 -2.51
CA GLY A 38 -9.88 -2.31 -3.26
C GLY A 38 -9.05 -2.33 -4.54
N VAL A 39 -9.09 -3.47 -5.22
CA VAL A 39 -8.45 -3.66 -6.52
C VAL A 39 -9.50 -4.19 -7.50
N ASP A 40 -9.69 -3.49 -8.63
CA ASP A 40 -10.57 -3.94 -9.70
C ASP A 40 -9.93 -5.06 -10.54
N ALA A 41 -10.74 -5.79 -11.31
CA ALA A 41 -10.30 -6.88 -12.17
C ALA A 41 -9.24 -6.46 -13.21
N ASP A 42 -9.23 -5.18 -13.60
CA ASP A 42 -8.27 -4.58 -14.54
C ASP A 42 -6.93 -4.22 -13.89
N LYS A 43 -6.69 -4.64 -12.63
CA LYS A 43 -5.53 -4.26 -11.80
C LYS A 43 -5.49 -2.77 -11.43
N THR A 44 -6.64 -2.08 -11.51
CA THR A 44 -6.78 -0.71 -11.01
C THR A 44 -6.87 -0.74 -9.49
N VAL A 45 -5.95 -0.04 -8.83
CA VAL A 45 -5.91 0.03 -7.36
C VAL A 45 -6.62 1.30 -6.91
N LYS A 46 -7.69 1.14 -6.12
CA LYS A 46 -8.41 2.25 -5.49
C LYS A 46 -7.86 2.45 -4.08
N VAL A 47 -7.30 3.63 -3.84
CA VAL A 47 -6.80 4.03 -2.52
C VAL A 47 -7.51 5.27 -2.03
N ARG A 48 -7.67 5.36 -0.71
CA ARG A 48 -8.16 6.53 -0.02
C ARG A 48 -7.01 7.12 0.76
N LEU A 49 -6.61 8.33 0.38
CA LEU A 49 -5.67 9.12 1.16
C LEU A 49 -6.43 9.74 2.33
N GLN A 50 -5.96 9.47 3.54
CA GLN A 50 -6.52 10.01 4.78
C GLN A 50 -5.47 10.92 5.38
N GLY A 51 -5.73 12.20 5.62
CA GLY A 51 -4.66 13.05 6.12
C GLY A 51 -5.01 14.52 6.19
N ALA A 52 -4.09 15.26 6.80
CA ALA A 52 -4.17 16.70 6.95
C ALA A 52 -3.82 17.48 5.67
N CYS A 53 -3.71 16.84 4.50
CA CYS A 53 -3.59 17.52 3.21
C CYS A 53 -4.90 18.19 2.78
N ARG A 54 -5.51 18.97 3.67
CA ARG A 54 -6.23 20.19 3.31
C ARG A 54 -5.20 21.30 3.11
N GLY A 55 -4.41 21.22 2.05
CA GLY A 55 -3.61 22.35 1.58
C GLY A 55 -2.39 22.72 2.41
N CYS A 56 -1.33 21.90 2.35
CA CYS A 56 -0.01 22.53 2.19
C CYS A 56 0.01 23.16 0.78
N PRO A 57 0.37 24.45 0.65
CA PRO A 57 0.41 25.15 -0.65
C PRO A 57 1.35 24.50 -1.66
#